data_AF-A0A6S7KQZ5-F1
#
_entry.id   AF-A0A6S7KQZ5-F1
#
_cell.length_a   1.000
_cell.length_b   1.000
_cell.length_c   1.000
_cell.angle_alpha   90.00
_cell.angle_beta   90.00
_cell.angle_gamma   90.00
#
_symmetry.space_group_name_H-M   'P 1'
#
loop_
_entity.id
_entity.type
_entity.pdbx_description
1 polymer ?
#
loop_
_entity_poly.entity_id
_entity_poly.type
_entity_poly.pdbx_seq_one_letter_code
_entity_poly.pdbx_strand_id
1 'polypeptide(L)'
;SRQKNKVYFDKRNKAQSSEFKVGDAVLLRNSKKGKLQTPYEHQKYQIVKKKGSMITASNDNRQVTRNSSHFKKFKEKKGETDNPADKEEQPSKQNTNERPKRKTKPPAYFGYKQSDK
;
A
#
# COMPACT_ATOMS: atom_id res chain seq x y z
N SER A 1 27.12 8.86 -4.86
CA SER A 1 27.22 7.41 -4.57
C SER A 1 25.83 6.82 -4.44
N ARG A 2 25.60 5.60 -4.97
CA ARG A 2 24.30 4.90 -4.96
C ARG A 2 23.67 4.82 -3.57
N GLN A 3 24.48 4.59 -2.55
CA GLN A 3 24.02 4.42 -1.17
C GLN A 3 23.51 5.74 -0.56
N LYS A 4 24.18 6.86 -0.83
CA LYS A 4 23.74 8.19 -0.40
C LYS A 4 22.40 8.58 -1.04
N ASN A 5 22.23 8.28 -2.33
CA ASN A 5 20.96 8.52 -3.04
C ASN A 5 19.83 7.66 -2.45
N LYS A 6 20.06 6.37 -2.21
CA LYS A 6 19.07 5.48 -1.58
C LYS A 6 18.57 6.03 -0.24
N VAL A 7 19.49 6.38 0.66
CA VAL A 7 19.13 6.91 1.99
C VAL A 7 18.34 8.22 1.88
N TYR A 8 18.75 9.12 0.98
CA TYR A 8 18.02 10.37 0.74
C TYR A 8 16.59 10.11 0.27
N PHE A 9 16.40 9.23 -0.73
CA PHE A 9 15.07 8.91 -1.25
C PHE A 9 14.20 8.18 -0.23
N ASP A 10 14.75 7.19 0.48
CA ASP A 10 14.02 6.45 1.51
C ASP A 10 13.52 7.40 2.61
N LYS A 11 14.38 8.33 3.08
CA LYS A 11 14.02 9.33 4.09
C LYS A 11 12.99 10.33 3.56
N ARG A 12 13.20 10.87 2.35
CA ARG A 12 12.29 11.85 1.72
C ARG A 12 10.89 11.27 1.51
N ASN A 13 10.80 10.01 1.12
CA ASN A 13 9.55 9.32 0.83
C ASN A 13 8.95 8.59 2.05
N LYS A 14 9.58 8.67 3.22
CA LYS A 14 9.16 7.98 4.46
C LYS A 14 8.99 6.47 4.25
N ALA A 15 9.90 5.84 3.50
CA ALA A 15 9.84 4.40 3.22
C ALA A 15 9.88 3.60 4.52
N GLN A 16 8.88 2.73 4.72
CA GLN A 16 8.79 1.84 5.88
C GLN A 16 9.11 0.40 5.46
N SER A 17 9.77 -0.34 6.35
CA SER A 17 9.98 -1.78 6.17
C SER A 17 8.67 -2.54 6.35
N SER A 18 8.51 -3.65 5.62
CA SER A 18 7.30 -4.47 5.73
C SER A 18 7.42 -5.50 6.86
N GLU A 19 6.44 -5.49 7.78
CA GLU A 19 6.40 -6.32 9.00
C GLU A 19 6.01 -7.80 8.79
N PHE A 20 5.94 -8.26 7.54
CA PHE A 20 5.57 -9.64 7.22
C PHE A 20 6.66 -10.63 7.58
N LYS A 21 6.27 -11.77 8.17
CA LYS A 21 7.13 -12.91 8.49
C LYS A 21 6.64 -14.18 7.81
N VAL A 22 7.54 -15.13 7.58
CA VAL A 22 7.17 -16.47 7.13
C VAL A 22 6.29 -17.12 8.20
N GLY A 23 5.19 -17.75 7.77
CA GLY A 23 4.17 -18.31 8.66
C GLY A 23 2.98 -17.38 8.97
N ASP A 24 3.09 -16.06 8.69
CA ASP A 24 1.96 -15.14 8.90
C ASP A 24 0.78 -15.50 7.97
N ALA A 25 -0.44 -15.44 8.52
CA ALA A 25 -1.67 -15.48 7.74
C ALA A 25 -1.95 -14.11 7.09
N VAL A 26 -2.22 -14.10 5.79
CA VAL A 26 -2.43 -12.89 5.00
C VAL A 26 -3.59 -13.03 4.02
N LEU A 27 -4.18 -11.90 3.63
CA LEU A 27 -5.15 -11.79 2.55
C LEU A 27 -4.50 -11.16 1.32
N LEU A 28 -4.85 -11.66 0.14
CA LEU A 28 -4.33 -11.17 -1.14
C LEU A 28 -5.27 -10.10 -1.75
N ARG A 29 -4.71 -9.03 -2.29
CA ARG A 29 -5.47 -8.00 -3.02
C ARG A 29 -5.88 -8.52 -4.41
N ASN A 30 -7.18 -8.61 -4.70
CA ASN A 30 -7.65 -9.04 -6.03
C ASN A 30 -7.35 -7.97 -7.10
N SER A 31 -7.05 -8.44 -8.31
CA SER A 31 -6.57 -7.63 -9.43
C SER A 31 -7.69 -7.07 -10.32
N LYS A 32 -8.78 -7.80 -10.48
CA LYS A 32 -9.94 -7.42 -11.31
C LYS A 32 -11.16 -7.32 -10.41
N LYS A 33 -11.81 -6.15 -10.36
CA LYS A 33 -12.99 -5.93 -9.50
C LYS A 33 -14.05 -5.12 -10.19
N GLY A 34 -15.29 -5.59 -10.04
CA GLY A 34 -16.45 -4.72 -10.14
C GLY A 34 -16.47 -3.72 -8.97
N LYS A 35 -17.10 -2.56 -9.15
CA LYS A 35 -17.12 -1.46 -8.17
C LYS A 35 -17.61 -1.86 -6.77
N LEU A 36 -18.48 -2.87 -6.68
CA LEU A 36 -19.12 -3.33 -5.44
C LEU A 36 -18.39 -4.51 -4.76
N GLN A 37 -17.24 -4.95 -5.28
CA GLN A 37 -16.52 -6.10 -4.71
C GLN A 37 -15.49 -5.68 -3.66
N THR A 38 -15.32 -6.54 -2.65
CA THR A 38 -14.34 -6.32 -1.57
C THR A 38 -12.91 -6.19 -2.09
N PRO A 39 -12.04 -5.36 -1.45
CA PRO A 39 -10.68 -5.07 -1.91
C PRO A 39 -9.64 -6.18 -1.67
N TYR A 40 -9.99 -7.25 -0.96
CA TYR A 40 -9.13 -8.43 -0.76
C TYR A 40 -9.90 -9.73 -0.97
N GLU A 41 -9.20 -10.81 -1.31
CA GLU A 41 -9.76 -12.15 -1.44
C GLU A 41 -10.13 -12.65 -0.05
N HIS A 42 -11.23 -13.40 0.05
CA HIS A 42 -11.68 -13.94 1.35
C HIS A 42 -10.79 -15.09 1.83
N GLN A 43 -10.13 -15.77 0.88
CA GLN A 43 -9.27 -16.90 1.17
C GLN A 43 -7.98 -16.43 1.85
N LYS A 44 -7.66 -17.05 3.00
CA LYS A 44 -6.41 -16.83 3.71
C LYS A 44 -5.27 -17.53 2.94
N TYR A 45 -4.10 -16.91 2.98
CA TYR A 45 -2.85 -17.49 2.52
C TYR A 45 -1.84 -17.47 3.65
N GLN A 46 -0.94 -18.45 3.66
CA GLN A 46 0.19 -18.48 4.57
C GLN A 46 1.46 -18.08 3.82
N ILE A 47 2.27 -17.20 4.41
CA ILE A 47 3.55 -16.82 3.80
C ILE A 47 4.54 -17.98 3.92
N VAL A 48 5.04 -18.47 2.78
CA VAL A 48 6.02 -19.56 2.71
C VAL A 48 7.44 -19.01 2.55
N LYS A 49 7.60 -17.89 1.84
CA LYS A 49 8.91 -17.28 1.58
C LYS A 49 8.82 -15.76 1.47
N LYS A 50 9.87 -15.07 1.93
CA LYS A 50 10.05 -13.62 1.78
C LYS A 50 11.44 -13.31 1.23
N LYS A 51 11.51 -12.48 0.19
CA LYS A 51 12.75 -11.95 -0.40
C LYS A 51 12.62 -10.43 -0.56
N GLY A 52 13.16 -9.66 0.38
CA GLY A 52 12.97 -8.22 0.44
C GLY A 52 11.48 -7.87 0.56
N SER A 53 10.97 -7.07 -0.40
CA SER A 53 9.54 -6.74 -0.49
C SER A 53 8.71 -7.77 -1.27
N MET A 54 9.32 -8.79 -1.88
CA MET A 54 8.57 -9.86 -2.54
C MET A 54 8.21 -10.96 -1.55
N ILE A 55 6.94 -11.35 -1.56
CA ILE A 55 6.35 -12.36 -0.68
C ILE A 55 5.76 -13.45 -1.56
N THR A 56 6.06 -14.70 -1.22
CA THR A 56 5.42 -15.89 -1.76
C THR A 56 4.51 -16.47 -0.69
N ALA A 57 3.22 -16.49 -0.96
CA ALA A 57 2.20 -17.03 -0.08
C ALA A 57 1.46 -18.19 -0.76
N SER A 58 1.06 -19.19 0.01
CA SER A 58 0.36 -20.37 -0.48
C SER A 58 -0.92 -20.59 0.31
N ASN A 59 -1.92 -21.14 -0.36
CA ASN A 59 -3.08 -21.77 0.24
C ASN A 59 -3.30 -23.13 -0.42
N ASP A 60 -4.39 -23.82 -0.07
CA ASP A 60 -4.71 -25.16 -0.60
C ASP A 60 -4.88 -25.18 -2.13
N ASN A 61 -5.29 -24.05 -2.71
CA ASN A 61 -5.61 -23.97 -4.13
C ASN A 61 -4.40 -23.55 -4.99
N ARG A 62 -3.56 -22.63 -4.51
CA ARG A 62 -2.48 -22.04 -5.30
C ARG A 62 -1.39 -21.36 -4.47
N GLN A 63 -0.24 -21.20 -5.12
CA GLN A 63 0.86 -20.36 -4.66
C GLN A 63 0.94 -19.07 -5.46
N VAL A 64 1.16 -17.93 -4.78
CA VAL A 64 1.21 -16.60 -5.40
C VAL A 64 2.44 -15.85 -4.91
N THR A 65 3.19 -15.24 -5.84
CA THR A 65 4.33 -14.37 -5.52
C THR A 65 4.06 -12.94 -5.96
N ARG A 66 4.08 -11.97 -5.02
CA ARG A 66 3.80 -10.55 -5.26
C ARG A 66 4.53 -9.63 -4.26
N ASN A 67 4.53 -8.32 -4.52
CA ASN A 67 5.02 -7.33 -3.56
C ASN A 67 4.18 -7.35 -2.27
N SER A 68 4.81 -7.10 -1.12
CA SER A 68 4.20 -6.97 0.19
C SER A 68 3.01 -5.99 0.23
N SER A 69 2.97 -4.98 -0.63
CA SER A 69 1.84 -4.04 -0.72
C SER A 69 0.53 -4.67 -1.22
N HIS A 70 0.58 -5.87 -1.79
CA HIS A 70 -0.61 -6.62 -2.21
C HIS A 70 -1.14 -7.57 -1.13
N PHE A 71 -0.45 -7.68 0.00
CA PHE A 71 -0.86 -8.52 1.11
C PHE A 71 -1.33 -7.66 2.28
N LYS A 72 -2.36 -8.13 2.97
CA LYS A 72 -2.81 -7.57 4.24
C LYS A 72 -2.70 -8.63 5.33
N LYS A 73 -2.06 -8.32 6.45
CA LYS A 73 -1.94 -9.26 7.58
C LYS A 73 -3.32 -9.55 8.16
N PHE A 74 -3.62 -10.84 8.33
CA PHE A 74 -4.85 -11.30 8.94
C PHE A 74 -4.63 -11.49 10.43
N LYS A 75 -5.35 -10.72 11.26
CA LYS A 75 -5.36 -10.88 12.72
C LYS A 75 -6.64 -11.60 13.09
N GLU A 76 -6.54 -12.80 13.64
CA GLU A 76 -7.69 -13.47 14.23
C GLU A 76 -8.11 -12.67 15.46
N LYS A 77 -9.40 -12.30 15.52
CA LYS A 77 -9.98 -11.77 16.74
C LYS A 77 -10.04 -12.92 17.73
N LYS A 78 -8.97 -13.09 18.53
CA LYS A 78 -9.06 -13.86 19.76
C LYS A 78 -10.03 -13.09 20.66
N GLY A 79 -11.01 -13.79 21.23
CA GLY A 79 -11.98 -13.20 22.15
C GLY A 79 -11.29 -12.35 23.22
N GLU A 80 -11.95 -11.25 23.55
CA GLU A 80 -11.55 -10.16 24.43
C GLU A 80 -10.61 -10.55 25.60
N THR A 81 -9.46 -9.88 25.65
CA THR A 81 -8.90 -9.34 26.88
C THR A 81 -8.38 -7.95 26.56
N ASP A 82 -9.02 -6.95 27.14
CA ASP A 82 -8.73 -5.54 26.95
C ASP A 82 -7.30 -5.20 27.39
N ASN A 83 -6.44 -4.93 26.42
CA ASN A 83 -5.22 -4.15 26.63
C ASN A 83 -5.17 -3.05 25.57
N PRO A 84 -5.44 -1.78 25.93
CA PRO A 84 -5.50 -0.68 24.98
C PRO A 84 -4.09 -0.14 24.75
N ALA A 85 -3.31 -0.81 23.92
CA ALA A 85 -2.08 -0.26 23.35
C ALA A 85 -2.19 -0.33 21.82
N ASP A 86 -2.88 0.69 21.30
CA ASP A 86 -2.74 1.32 19.97
C ASP A 86 -4.10 1.87 19.54
N LYS A 87 -4.59 2.85 20.30
CA LYS A 87 -5.52 3.85 19.78
C LYS A 87 -4.71 4.80 18.89
N GLU A 88 -4.65 4.54 17.60
CA GLU A 88 -4.61 5.65 16.65
C GLU A 88 -6.06 6.04 16.36
N GLU A 89 -6.54 6.99 17.16
CA GLU A 89 -7.68 7.82 16.82
C GLU A 89 -7.43 8.41 15.43
N GLN A 90 -8.23 7.95 14.47
CA GLN A 90 -8.43 8.71 13.25
C GLN A 90 -9.05 10.04 13.67
N PRO A 91 -8.40 11.20 13.44
CA PRO A 91 -9.10 12.46 13.63
C PRO A 91 -10.31 12.46 12.68
N SER A 92 -11.50 12.58 13.26
CA SER A 92 -12.74 12.80 12.53
C SER A 92 -12.56 14.04 11.66
N LYS A 93 -12.28 13.83 10.38
CA LYS A 93 -12.31 14.92 9.42
C LYS A 93 -13.76 15.35 9.32
N GLN A 94 -14.05 16.50 9.93
CA GLN A 94 -15.28 17.24 9.68
C GLN A 94 -15.46 17.33 8.17
N ASN A 95 -16.66 16.94 7.74
CA ASN A 95 -17.04 16.84 6.35
C ASN A 95 -17.20 18.24 5.74
N THR A 96 -16.09 18.90 5.42
CA THR A 96 -16.13 20.00 4.45
C THR A 96 -16.04 19.35 3.07
N ASN A 97 -17.17 19.29 2.38
CA ASN A 97 -17.32 18.74 1.02
C ASN A 97 -16.54 19.53 -0.05
N GLU A 98 -15.45 20.21 0.30
CA GLU A 98 -14.63 20.98 -0.62
C GLU A 98 -13.50 20.11 -1.18
N ARG A 99 -13.62 19.76 -2.45
CA ARG A 99 -12.55 19.12 -3.21
C ARG A 99 -11.36 20.09 -3.27
N PRO A 100 -10.17 19.74 -2.74
CA PRO A 100 -9.04 20.64 -2.75
C PRO A 100 -8.67 21.00 -4.18
N LYS A 101 -8.73 22.29 -4.53
CA LYS A 101 -8.29 22.78 -5.83
C LYS A 101 -6.77 22.56 -5.92
N ARG A 102 -6.35 21.59 -6.75
CA ARG A 102 -4.93 21.39 -7.06
C ARG A 102 -4.41 22.64 -7.78
N LYS A 103 -3.33 23.23 -7.27
CA LYS A 103 -2.58 24.26 -8.00
C LYS A 103 -1.79 23.57 -9.13
N THR A 104 -2.39 23.46 -10.31
CA THR A 104 -1.70 22.99 -11.52
C THR A 104 -1.01 24.17 -12.19
N LYS A 105 0.32 24.16 -12.26
CA LYS A 105 1.05 25.06 -13.16
C LYS A 105 1.14 24.41 -14.54
N PRO A 106 0.75 25.09 -15.63
CA PRO A 106 0.98 24.55 -16.96
C PRO A 106 2.49 24.34 -17.19
N PRO A 107 2.89 23.34 -17.99
CA PRO A 107 4.29 23.17 -18.38
C PRO A 107 4.80 24.42 -19.10
N ALA A 108 6.05 24.82 -18.82
CA ALA A 108 6.64 26.06 -19.32
C ALA A 108 6.83 26.12 -20.86
N TYR A 109 6.60 25.02 -21.56
CA TYR A 109 6.89 24.85 -22.99
C TYR A 109 5.61 24.88 -23.82
N PHE A 110 4.89 26.00 -23.81
CA PHE A 110 3.78 26.25 -24.76
C PHE A 110 3.77 27.73 -25.19
N GLY A 111 4.96 28.23 -25.54
CA GLY A 111 5.20 29.64 -25.86
C GLY A 111 6.19 29.89 -27.00
N TYR A 112 6.36 28.97 -27.95
CA TYR A 112 7.01 29.30 -29.22
C TYR A 112 5.93 29.77 -30.18
N LYS A 113 5.67 31.09 -30.20
CA LYS A 113 5.00 31.74 -31.32
C LYS A 113 5.91 31.60 -32.53
N GLN A 114 5.43 30.93 -33.57
CA GLN A 114 5.97 31.06 -34.91
C GLN A 114 5.89 32.55 -35.27
N SER A 115 7.04 33.20 -35.44
CA SER A 115 7.12 34.48 -36.11
C SER A 115 7.07 34.21 -37.62
N ASP A 116 5.95 34.58 -38.23
CA ASP A 116 5.77 34.58 -39.68
C ASP A 116 6.89 35.39 -40.35
N LYS A 117 7.37 34.89 -41.48
CA LYS A 117 8.39 35.49 -42.33
C LYS A 117 7.73 36.15 -43.53
#